data_AF-A0A964EJ89-F1
#
_entry.id   AF-A0A964EJ89-F1
#
_cell.length_a   1.000
_cell.length_b   1.000
_cell.length_c   1.000
_cell.angle_alpha   90.00
_cell.angle_beta   90.00
_cell.angle_gamma   90.00
#
_symmetry.space_group_name_H-M   'P 1'
#
loop_
_entity.id
_entity.type
_entity.pdbx_description
1 polymer ?
#
loop_
_entity_poly.entity_id
_entity_poly.type
_entity_poly.pdbx_seq_one_letter_code
_entity_poly.pdbx_strand_id
1 'polypeptide(L)'
;MKKAAIKSIDQYLKGSRINAFDVGAKGGVFALKKIRPFVDYFGFEPNPDEFGKLDQAAHIQYFPFALGDQNGVRNFNITRHPSYSSFLQLDDQNFEKHFGLMKDAHLWKAGMEIERTVPVDVRTIDHILEDYQIDRIDFLKLDTQGTELNILEGAKTALHQKKIGVIYSEFSFIKTYKGQNSFSELDQYLNRSGYECMDCRFYPEAVQKPGFRPFGKKIYDPSRFSIGGDAVFIPRTDQVDFDEKSRFKTGLILAQLGYLSVAKNLFAASGLAEFEIQVLLKYFLPPVFRNWVIDLVPPLIYRCMKTMMKGFRKTRYLVFL
;
A
#
# COMPACT_ATOMS: atom_id res chain seq x y z
N MET A 1 11.50 -0.46 -24.19
CA MET A 1 10.66 -1.01 -23.10
C MET A 1 9.87 0.07 -22.36
N LYS A 2 10.49 1.01 -21.61
CA LYS A 2 9.78 2.09 -20.88
C LYS A 2 8.80 2.90 -21.75
N LYS A 3 9.23 3.39 -22.93
CA LYS A 3 8.35 4.14 -23.84
C LYS A 3 7.13 3.33 -24.31
N ALA A 4 7.30 2.04 -24.59
CA ALA A 4 6.22 1.17 -25.03
C ALA A 4 5.21 0.90 -23.90
N ALA A 5 5.69 0.67 -22.67
CA ALA A 5 4.83 0.51 -21.50
C ALA A 5 4.02 1.79 -21.21
N ILE A 6 4.67 2.96 -21.25
CA ILE A 6 3.98 4.26 -21.07
C ILE A 6 2.90 4.45 -22.13
N LYS A 7 3.20 4.19 -23.41
CA LYS A 7 2.21 4.27 -24.49
C LYS A 7 1.04 3.31 -24.28
N SER A 8 1.31 2.08 -23.84
CA SER A 8 0.27 1.10 -23.53
C SER A 8 -0.62 1.57 -22.39
N ILE A 9 -0.05 2.05 -21.28
CA ILE A 9 -0.81 2.59 -20.15
C ILE A 9 -1.70 3.75 -20.61
N ASP A 10 -1.14 4.70 -21.35
CA ASP A 10 -1.88 5.86 -21.87
C ASP A 10 -3.06 5.45 -22.76
N GLN A 11 -2.84 4.50 -23.67
CA GLN A 11 -3.87 3.97 -24.56
C GLN A 11 -5.02 3.27 -23.83
N TYR A 12 -4.73 2.52 -22.76
CA TYR A 12 -5.76 1.84 -21.97
C TYR A 12 -6.51 2.81 -21.05
N LEU A 13 -5.80 3.77 -20.45
CA LEU A 13 -6.42 4.78 -19.59
C LEU A 13 -7.30 5.77 -20.38
N LYS A 14 -6.97 6.07 -21.64
CA LYS A 14 -7.74 6.98 -22.51
C LYS A 14 -8.04 8.32 -21.83
N GLY A 15 -7.04 8.91 -21.18
CA GLY A 15 -7.17 10.16 -20.43
C GLY A 15 -7.72 10.00 -19.00
N SER A 16 -8.24 8.83 -18.61
CA SER A 16 -8.54 8.54 -17.20
C SER A 16 -7.27 8.54 -16.35
N ARG A 17 -7.36 9.03 -15.12
CA ARG A 17 -6.24 9.02 -14.18
C ARG A 17 -6.52 8.12 -12.99
N ILE A 18 -5.48 7.75 -12.25
CA ILE A 18 -5.56 6.97 -11.03
C ILE A 18 -5.71 7.94 -9.87
N ASN A 19 -6.80 7.86 -9.13
CA ASN A 19 -7.01 8.70 -7.95
C ASN A 19 -6.32 8.06 -6.73
N ALA A 20 -5.22 8.65 -6.27
CA ALA A 20 -4.43 8.13 -5.16
C ALA A 20 -4.53 9.05 -3.93
N PHE A 21 -5.11 8.54 -2.86
CA PHE A 21 -5.20 9.24 -1.58
C PHE A 21 -4.02 8.82 -0.71
N ASP A 22 -3.32 9.80 -0.14
CA ASP A 22 -2.21 9.60 0.80
C ASP A 22 -2.54 10.32 2.11
N VAL A 23 -3.00 9.57 3.11
CA VAL A 23 -3.41 10.11 4.41
C VAL A 23 -2.23 9.98 5.38
N GLY A 24 -1.77 11.12 5.89
CA GLY A 24 -0.45 11.23 6.54
C GLY A 24 0.63 11.58 5.53
N ALA A 25 0.43 12.67 4.77
CA ALA A 25 1.27 13.05 3.63
C ALA A 25 2.55 13.79 4.02
N LYS A 26 3.06 13.61 5.24
CA LYS A 26 4.28 14.26 5.73
C LYS A 26 5.45 14.07 4.78
N GLY A 27 6.04 15.19 4.35
CA GLY A 27 7.15 15.22 3.39
C GLY A 27 6.75 15.00 1.93
N GLY A 28 5.47 14.74 1.66
CA GLY A 28 4.88 14.64 0.32
C GLY A 28 4.42 13.24 -0.06
N VAL A 29 3.82 13.13 -1.24
CA VAL A 29 3.30 11.86 -1.77
C VAL A 29 4.38 11.07 -2.51
N PHE A 30 4.68 9.87 -2.00
CA PHE A 30 5.76 9.02 -2.50
C PHE A 30 5.30 7.68 -3.05
N ALA A 31 4.03 7.33 -2.86
CA ALA A 31 3.47 6.11 -3.42
C ALA A 31 3.45 6.15 -4.96
N LEU A 32 3.40 4.99 -5.58
CA LEU A 32 3.16 4.80 -7.01
C LEU A 32 4.18 5.44 -7.99
N LYS A 33 5.45 5.58 -7.58
CA LYS A 33 6.49 6.34 -8.31
C LYS A 33 6.64 6.02 -9.81
N LYS A 34 6.58 4.76 -10.26
CA LYS A 34 6.78 4.45 -11.70
C LYS A 34 5.59 4.90 -12.55
N ILE A 35 4.38 4.89 -12.00
CA ILE A 35 3.16 5.28 -12.70
C ILE A 35 2.70 6.71 -12.38
N ARG A 36 3.47 7.48 -11.61
CA ARG A 36 3.21 8.88 -11.25
C ARG A 36 2.64 9.76 -12.38
N PRO A 37 3.09 9.67 -13.65
CA PRO A 37 2.52 10.48 -14.74
C PRO A 37 1.01 10.26 -14.98
N PHE A 38 0.44 9.15 -14.51
CA PHE A 38 -0.94 8.75 -14.70
C PHE A 38 -1.80 8.85 -13.42
N VAL A 39 -1.25 9.42 -12.35
CA VAL A 39 -1.87 9.48 -11.03
C VAL A 39 -2.22 10.93 -10.70
N ASP A 40 -3.43 11.16 -10.19
CA ASP A 40 -3.79 12.36 -9.45
C ASP A 40 -3.72 12.04 -7.96
N TYR A 41 -2.84 12.75 -7.25
CA TYR A 41 -2.63 12.54 -5.82
C TYR A 41 -3.42 13.55 -5.00
N PHE A 42 -4.04 13.03 -3.94
CA PHE A 42 -4.76 13.78 -2.92
C PHE A 42 -4.08 13.48 -1.58
N GLY A 43 -3.24 14.40 -1.11
CA GLY A 43 -2.47 14.26 0.13
C GLY A 43 -3.14 14.99 1.29
N PHE A 44 -3.22 14.35 2.45
CA PHE A 44 -3.84 14.92 3.65
C PHE A 44 -2.80 15.03 4.77
N GLU A 45 -2.54 16.25 5.23
CA GLU A 45 -1.56 16.54 6.28
C GLU A 45 -2.14 17.59 7.24
N PRO A 46 -2.60 17.18 8.45
CA PRO A 46 -3.19 18.09 9.42
C PRO A 46 -2.16 18.86 10.25
N ASN A 47 -0.88 18.46 10.29
CA ASN A 47 0.14 19.22 11.00
C ASN A 47 0.45 20.50 10.20
N PRO A 48 0.13 21.71 10.71
CA PRO A 48 0.33 22.94 9.97
C PRO A 48 1.80 23.20 9.62
N ASP A 49 2.73 22.75 10.48
CA ASP A 49 4.17 22.96 10.26
C ASP A 49 4.69 22.05 9.13
N GLU A 50 4.18 20.82 9.02
CA GLU A 50 4.55 19.90 7.95
C GLU A 50 3.81 20.23 6.65
N PHE A 51 2.54 20.62 6.74
CA PHE A 51 1.76 21.07 5.58
C PHE A 51 2.43 22.27 4.90
N GLY A 52 2.93 23.23 5.68
CA GLY A 52 3.64 24.41 5.16
C GLY A 52 4.93 24.10 4.41
N LYS A 53 5.46 22.87 4.52
CA LYS A 53 6.67 22.40 3.82
C LYS A 53 6.36 21.64 2.53
N LEU A 54 5.08 21.41 2.20
CA LEU A 54 4.69 20.60 1.05
C LEU A 54 4.75 21.40 -0.25
N ASP A 55 5.53 20.90 -1.20
CA ASP A 55 5.67 21.50 -2.52
C ASP A 55 4.48 21.13 -3.41
N GLN A 56 3.78 22.15 -3.91
CA GLN A 56 2.73 21.97 -4.91
C GLN A 56 3.34 21.52 -6.24
N ALA A 57 2.66 20.59 -6.91
CA ALA A 57 3.08 20.08 -8.21
C ALA A 57 1.84 19.73 -9.05
N ALA A 58 2.00 19.69 -10.37
CA ALA A 58 0.94 19.23 -11.24
C ALA A 58 0.48 17.82 -10.83
N HIS A 59 -0.84 17.61 -10.80
CA HIS A 59 -1.47 16.35 -10.39
C HIS A 59 -1.25 15.96 -8.92
N ILE A 60 -0.93 16.93 -8.06
CA ILE A 60 -0.91 16.74 -6.60
C ILE A 60 -1.69 17.87 -5.96
N GLN A 61 -2.65 17.52 -5.14
CA GLN A 61 -3.38 18.44 -4.29
C GLN A 61 -3.18 18.03 -2.83
N TYR A 62 -2.76 18.99 -2.00
CA TYR A 62 -2.63 18.79 -0.56
C TYR A 62 -3.74 19.50 0.20
N PHE A 63 -4.19 18.87 1.28
CA PHE A 63 -5.25 19.37 2.15
C PHE A 63 -4.77 19.53 3.59
N PRO A 64 -4.97 20.71 4.22
CA PRO A 64 -4.50 21.01 5.57
C PRO A 64 -5.50 20.53 6.65
N PHE A 65 -6.10 19.37 6.45
CA PHE A 65 -7.08 18.79 7.36
C PHE A 65 -6.87 17.29 7.47
N ALA A 66 -7.33 16.71 8.57
CA ALA A 66 -7.27 15.27 8.79
C ALA A 66 -8.48 14.57 8.17
N LEU A 67 -8.34 13.26 7.97
CA LEU A 67 -9.49 12.39 7.75
C LEU A 67 -9.86 11.68 9.05
N GLY A 68 -11.14 11.33 9.20
CA GLY A 68 -11.64 10.63 10.38
C GLY A 68 -13.05 10.08 10.20
N ASP A 69 -13.63 9.62 11.30
CA ASP A 69 -14.94 8.98 11.41
C ASP A 69 -16.13 9.97 11.34
N GLN A 70 -15.89 11.24 11.63
CA GLN A 70 -16.90 12.30 11.56
C GLN A 70 -16.29 13.64 11.14
N ASN A 71 -17.11 14.48 10.51
CA ASN A 71 -16.74 15.87 10.22
C ASN A 71 -16.70 16.70 11.52
N GLY A 72 -15.79 17.66 11.60
CA GLY A 72 -15.73 18.61 12.70
C GLY A 72 -14.32 19.12 12.97
N VAL A 73 -14.11 19.66 14.17
CA VAL A 73 -12.79 20.10 14.63
C VAL A 73 -12.33 19.18 15.76
N ARG A 74 -11.10 18.70 15.70
CA ARG A 74 -10.48 17.88 16.76
C ARG A 74 -9.12 18.43 17.17
N ASN A 75 -8.75 18.15 18.41
CA ASN A 75 -7.44 18.51 18.96
C ASN A 75 -6.38 17.50 18.49
N PHE A 76 -5.45 17.96 17.67
CA PHE A 76 -4.34 17.17 17.13
C PHE A 76 -3.06 17.44 17.92
N ASN A 77 -2.37 16.38 18.35
CA ASN A 77 -1.16 16.48 19.15
C ASN A 77 0.06 16.53 18.24
N ILE A 78 0.80 17.64 18.30
CA ILE A 78 2.08 17.80 17.63
C ILE A 78 3.16 17.36 18.60
N THR A 79 3.97 16.41 18.13
CA THR A 79 5.03 15.77 18.91
C THR A 79 6.40 16.29 18.52
N ARG A 80 7.39 16.12 19.40
CA ARG A 80 8.78 16.57 19.18
C ARG A 80 9.36 16.07 17.86
N HIS A 81 9.03 14.84 17.49
CA HIS A 81 9.29 14.34 16.14
C HIS A 81 7.97 14.28 15.36
N PRO A 82 7.84 15.02 14.24
CA PRO A 82 6.55 15.21 13.56
C PRO A 82 5.95 13.93 12.97
N SER A 83 6.75 12.89 12.71
CA SER A 83 6.21 11.60 12.25
C SER A 83 5.38 10.84 13.30
N TYR A 84 5.40 11.26 14.57
CA TYR A 84 4.60 10.64 15.64
C TYR A 84 3.38 11.48 16.04
N SER A 85 3.10 12.56 15.32
CA SER A 85 1.95 13.42 15.60
C SER A 85 0.67 12.68 15.27
N SER A 86 -0.30 12.76 16.17
CA SER A 86 -1.54 11.97 16.12
C SER A 86 -2.65 12.65 16.92
N PHE A 87 -3.90 12.25 16.68
CA PHE A 87 -4.98 12.55 17.63
C PHE A 87 -4.83 11.80 18.95
N LEU A 88 -4.09 10.69 18.94
CA LEU A 88 -3.92 9.82 20.09
C LEU A 88 -2.73 10.24 20.94
N GLN A 89 -2.73 9.79 22.19
CA GLN A 89 -1.63 9.97 23.13
C GLN A 89 -0.89 8.65 23.31
N LEU A 90 0.41 8.71 23.59
CA LEU A 90 1.22 7.54 23.93
C LEU A 90 0.59 6.77 25.10
N ASP A 91 0.53 5.45 24.97
CA ASP A 91 0.28 4.56 26.10
C ASP A 91 1.62 4.20 26.75
N ASP A 92 2.05 5.01 27.72
CA ASP A 92 3.35 4.82 28.39
C ASP A 92 3.52 3.42 28.96
N GLN A 93 2.49 2.85 29.58
CA GLN A 93 2.61 1.54 30.21
C GLN A 93 2.77 0.46 29.16
N ASN A 94 1.97 0.53 28.09
CA ASN A 94 2.05 -0.45 27.02
C ASN A 94 3.34 -0.31 26.20
N PHE A 95 3.80 0.93 25.99
CA PHE A 95 5.08 1.25 25.36
C PHE A 95 6.24 0.67 26.16
N GLU A 96 6.38 0.98 27.45
CA GLU A 96 7.48 0.46 28.26
C GLU A 96 7.49 -1.07 28.30
N LYS A 97 6.31 -1.68 28.41
CA LYS A 97 6.15 -3.14 28.45
C LYS A 97 6.63 -3.84 27.17
N HIS A 98 6.38 -3.27 25.99
CA HIS A 98 6.62 -3.96 24.72
C HIS A 98 7.79 -3.40 23.91
N PHE A 99 8.17 -2.14 24.15
CA PHE A 99 9.16 -1.40 23.37
C PHE A 99 10.33 -0.90 24.25
N GLY A 100 10.17 -0.80 25.57
CA GLY A 100 11.16 -0.18 26.47
C GLY A 100 12.56 -0.83 26.48
N LEU A 101 12.67 -2.07 26.00
CA LEU A 101 13.95 -2.78 25.87
C LEU A 101 14.61 -2.65 24.48
N MET A 102 13.96 -1.99 23.52
CA MET A 102 14.56 -1.71 22.21
C MET A 102 15.73 -0.74 22.37
N LYS A 103 16.79 -0.94 21.57
CA LYS A 103 18.03 -0.15 21.64
C LYS A 103 17.76 1.37 21.66
N ASP A 104 16.81 1.82 20.85
CA ASP A 104 16.50 3.24 20.64
C ASP A 104 15.12 3.64 21.20
N ALA A 105 14.54 2.83 22.10
CA ALA A 105 13.21 3.06 22.69
C ALA A 105 13.08 4.45 23.34
N HIS A 106 14.14 4.88 24.04
CA HIS A 106 14.20 6.18 24.69
C HIS A 106 14.15 7.34 23.68
N LEU A 107 14.73 7.19 22.49
CA LEU A 107 14.67 8.20 21.42
C LEU A 107 13.27 8.25 20.82
N TRP A 108 12.64 7.09 20.61
CA TRP A 108 11.26 7.00 20.13
C TRP A 108 10.30 7.68 21.10
N LYS A 109 10.41 7.33 22.39
CA LYS A 109 9.60 7.92 23.45
C LYS A 109 9.78 9.43 23.54
N ALA A 110 11.02 9.92 23.50
CA ALA A 110 11.30 11.37 23.46
C ALA A 110 10.68 12.02 22.21
N GLY A 111 10.73 11.38 21.05
CA GLY A 111 10.10 11.87 19.83
C GLY A 111 8.57 11.93 19.90
N MET A 112 7.94 11.04 20.68
CA MET A 112 6.49 10.96 20.89
C MET A 112 5.96 11.92 21.96
N GLU A 113 6.85 12.66 22.66
CA GLU A 113 6.44 13.70 23.60
C GLU A 113 5.64 14.79 22.88
N ILE A 114 4.49 15.16 23.43
CA ILE A 114 3.62 16.20 22.87
C ILE A 114 4.22 17.57 23.21
N GLU A 115 4.55 18.36 22.18
CA GLU A 115 5.01 19.74 22.33
C GLU A 115 3.84 20.70 22.48
N ARG A 116 2.80 20.52 21.67
CA ARG A 116 1.60 21.35 21.64
C ARG A 116 0.43 20.61 21.02
N THR A 117 -0.77 21.09 21.30
CA THR A 117 -2.01 20.60 20.69
C THR A 117 -2.65 21.73 19.90
N VAL A 118 -3.14 21.43 18.70
CA VAL A 118 -3.83 22.40 17.84
C VAL A 118 -5.19 21.90 17.40
N PRO A 119 -6.19 22.79 17.25
CA PRO A 119 -7.43 22.43 16.58
C PRO A 119 -7.15 22.24 15.08
N VAL A 120 -7.63 21.13 14.53
CA VAL A 120 -7.58 20.85 13.08
C VAL A 120 -8.96 20.43 12.61
N ASP A 121 -9.27 20.80 11.37
CA ASP A 121 -10.45 20.29 10.69
C ASP A 121 -10.29 18.78 10.42
N VAL A 122 -11.39 18.06 10.55
CA VAL A 122 -11.51 16.63 10.26
C VAL A 122 -12.66 16.44 9.30
N ARG A 123 -12.44 15.65 8.25
CA ARG A 123 -13.47 15.29 7.26
C ARG A 123 -13.53 13.78 7.06
N THR A 124 -14.71 13.27 6.75
CA THR A 124 -14.87 11.85 6.39
C THR A 124 -14.48 11.62 4.93
N ILE A 125 -14.03 10.41 4.60
CA ILE A 125 -13.77 10.03 3.20
C ILE A 125 -15.04 10.17 2.36
N ASP A 126 -16.18 9.74 2.90
CA ASP A 126 -17.47 9.86 2.20
C ASP A 126 -17.78 11.32 1.81
N HIS A 127 -17.53 12.28 2.71
CA HIS A 127 -17.73 13.70 2.45
C HIS A 127 -16.74 14.26 1.41
N ILE A 128 -15.47 13.84 1.46
CA ILE A 128 -14.46 14.25 0.46
C ILE A 128 -14.82 13.76 -0.94
N LEU A 129 -15.30 12.52 -1.07
CA LEU A 129 -15.73 12.01 -2.37
C LEU A 129 -16.87 12.83 -2.97
N GLU A 130 -17.82 13.27 -2.13
CA GLU A 130 -18.91 14.14 -2.54
C GLU A 130 -18.43 15.55 -2.90
N ASP A 131 -17.71 16.22 -2.00
CA ASP A 131 -17.24 17.60 -2.17
C ASP A 131 -16.41 17.80 -3.44
N TYR A 132 -15.50 16.86 -3.72
CA TYR A 132 -14.58 16.94 -4.84
C TYR A 132 -15.08 16.19 -6.08
N GLN A 133 -16.29 15.63 -6.05
CA GLN A 133 -16.89 14.86 -7.14
C GLN A 133 -15.95 13.73 -7.62
N ILE A 134 -15.35 13.03 -6.67
CA ILE A 134 -14.44 11.91 -6.93
C ILE A 134 -15.26 10.62 -6.86
N ASP A 135 -15.43 9.97 -8.01
CA ASP A 135 -16.24 8.75 -8.09
C ASP A 135 -15.63 7.57 -7.33
N ARG A 136 -14.29 7.50 -7.31
CA ARG A 136 -13.53 6.35 -6.84
C ARG A 136 -12.14 6.75 -6.36
N ILE A 137 -11.70 6.11 -5.27
CA ILE A 137 -10.32 6.09 -4.78
C ILE A 137 -9.68 4.81 -5.32
N ASP A 138 -8.76 4.92 -6.28
CA ASP A 138 -8.09 3.75 -6.84
C ASP A 138 -7.05 3.19 -5.87
N PHE A 139 -6.37 4.06 -5.13
CA PHE A 139 -5.38 3.72 -4.11
C PHE A 139 -5.56 4.59 -2.87
N LEU A 140 -5.73 3.97 -1.69
CA LEU A 140 -5.81 4.65 -0.40
C LEU A 140 -4.62 4.21 0.46
N LYS A 141 -3.66 5.10 0.71
CA LYS A 141 -2.62 4.91 1.71
C LYS A 141 -3.04 5.53 3.04
N LEU A 142 -2.89 4.77 4.13
CA LEU A 142 -3.12 5.22 5.50
C LEU A 142 -1.84 5.01 6.32
N ASP A 143 -1.30 6.09 6.86
CA ASP A 143 -0.14 6.12 7.77
C ASP A 143 -0.34 7.29 8.72
N THR A 144 -1.13 7.06 9.77
CA THR A 144 -1.73 8.13 10.59
C THR A 144 -1.53 7.92 12.08
N GLN A 145 -0.54 7.08 12.43
CA GLN A 145 -0.12 6.84 13.80
C GLN A 145 -1.30 6.42 14.70
N GLY A 146 -2.06 5.43 14.23
CA GLY A 146 -3.04 4.69 15.02
C GLY A 146 -4.51 5.02 14.79
N THR A 147 -4.82 5.92 13.84
CA THR A 147 -6.20 6.34 13.52
C THR A 147 -6.74 5.75 12.22
N GLU A 148 -6.05 4.76 11.66
CA GLU A 148 -6.35 4.15 10.35
C GLU A 148 -7.79 3.61 10.31
N LEU A 149 -8.21 2.90 11.36
CA LEU A 149 -9.57 2.36 11.42
C LEU A 149 -10.63 3.47 11.56
N ASN A 150 -10.37 4.56 12.30
CA ASN A 150 -11.34 5.66 12.41
C ASN A 150 -11.56 6.34 11.05
N ILE A 151 -10.50 6.49 10.26
CA ILE A 151 -10.62 7.01 8.89
C ILE A 151 -11.48 6.07 8.02
N LEU A 152 -11.31 4.76 8.17
CA LEU A 152 -12.11 3.76 7.47
C LEU A 152 -13.58 3.70 7.97
N GLU A 153 -13.84 4.04 9.22
CA GLU A 153 -15.20 4.23 9.75
C GLU A 153 -15.90 5.42 9.09
N GLY A 154 -15.16 6.49 8.77
CA GLY A 154 -15.63 7.62 7.96
C GLY A 154 -15.74 7.33 6.46
N ALA A 155 -15.34 6.14 6.02
CA ALA A 155 -15.43 5.70 4.62
C ALA A 155 -16.54 4.66 4.41
N LYS A 156 -17.52 4.59 5.32
CA LYS A 156 -18.51 3.51 5.37
C LYS A 156 -19.27 3.34 4.04
N THR A 157 -19.72 4.43 3.44
CA THR A 157 -20.46 4.40 2.17
C THR A 157 -19.53 4.02 1.04
N ALA A 158 -18.33 4.61 0.98
CA ALA A 158 -17.33 4.31 -0.03
C ALA A 158 -16.88 2.83 -0.01
N LEU A 159 -16.67 2.26 1.17
CA LEU A 159 -16.31 0.85 1.37
C LEU A 159 -17.47 -0.06 0.96
N HIS A 160 -18.70 0.25 1.39
CA HIS A 160 -19.88 -0.54 1.02
C HIS A 160 -20.13 -0.53 -0.49
N GLN A 161 -19.99 0.64 -1.13
CA GLN A 161 -20.14 0.82 -2.57
C GLN A 161 -18.90 0.40 -3.39
N LYS A 162 -17.85 -0.11 -2.74
CA LYS A 162 -16.60 -0.54 -3.41
C LYS A 162 -15.93 0.55 -4.24
N LYS A 163 -16.04 1.79 -3.76
CA LYS A 163 -15.38 2.98 -4.32
C LYS A 163 -13.90 3.07 -3.93
N ILE A 164 -13.39 2.17 -3.10
CA ILE A 164 -11.97 2.12 -2.72
C ILE A 164 -11.34 0.86 -3.32
N GLY A 165 -10.33 1.02 -4.16
CA GLY A 165 -9.67 -0.04 -4.93
C GLY A 165 -8.64 -0.82 -4.13
N VAL A 166 -7.47 -0.23 -3.88
CA VAL A 166 -6.42 -0.85 -3.06
C VAL A 166 -6.23 -0.01 -1.80
N ILE A 167 -6.25 -0.66 -0.63
CA ILE A 167 -5.95 -0.01 0.65
C ILE A 167 -4.57 -0.48 1.09
N TYR A 168 -3.66 0.46 1.34
CA TYR A 168 -2.34 0.22 1.90
C TYR A 168 -2.30 0.90 3.27
N SER A 169 -2.34 0.13 4.35
CA SER A 169 -2.46 0.67 5.71
C SER A 169 -1.29 0.25 6.56
N GLU A 170 -0.69 1.19 7.30
CA GLU A 170 0.09 0.86 8.49
C GLU A 170 -0.81 0.09 9.47
N PHE A 171 -0.22 -0.86 10.20
CA PHE A 171 -0.86 -1.53 11.31
C PHE A 171 0.12 -1.75 12.46
N SER A 172 -0.44 -1.94 13.66
CA SER A 172 0.28 -2.49 14.80
C SER A 172 -0.49 -3.64 15.43
N PHE A 173 0.19 -4.72 15.79
CA PHE A 173 -0.35 -5.79 16.62
C PHE A 173 -0.48 -5.34 18.08
N ILE A 174 0.45 -4.51 18.54
CA ILE A 174 0.50 -4.00 19.90
C ILE A 174 0.23 -2.49 19.88
N LYS A 175 -0.80 -2.05 20.60
CA LYS A 175 -1.24 -0.65 20.62
C LYS A 175 -0.17 0.25 21.26
N THR A 176 0.47 1.10 20.47
CA THR A 176 1.43 2.09 21.00
C THR A 176 0.72 3.28 21.61
N TYR A 177 -0.44 3.65 21.04
CA TYR A 177 -1.23 4.79 21.50
C TYR A 177 -2.50 4.33 22.23
N LYS A 178 -2.97 5.14 23.17
CA LYS A 178 -4.25 4.94 23.85
C LYS A 178 -5.39 5.05 22.84
N GLY A 179 -6.25 4.04 22.78
CA GLY A 179 -7.38 4.01 21.83
C GLY A 179 -6.99 3.61 20.41
N GLN A 180 -5.73 3.30 20.13
CA GLN A 180 -5.31 2.74 18.83
C GLN A 180 -5.99 1.39 18.58
N ASN A 181 -6.27 1.09 17.32
CA ASN A 181 -6.77 -0.21 16.91
C ASN A 181 -5.62 -1.17 16.58
N SER A 182 -5.79 -2.45 16.90
CA SER A 182 -4.85 -3.49 16.51
C SER A 182 -5.07 -3.91 15.06
N PHE A 183 -4.09 -4.60 14.48
CA PHE A 183 -4.22 -5.22 13.17
C PHE A 183 -5.46 -6.13 13.07
N SER A 184 -5.78 -6.89 14.12
CA SER A 184 -6.95 -7.78 14.11
C SER A 184 -8.27 -6.99 14.05
N GLU A 185 -8.35 -5.84 14.71
CA GLU A 185 -9.54 -4.97 14.65
C GLU A 185 -9.68 -4.35 13.25
N LEU A 186 -8.57 -3.88 12.67
CA LEU A 186 -8.51 -3.35 11.31
C LEU A 186 -8.92 -4.41 10.26
N ASP A 187 -8.32 -5.59 10.29
CA ASP A 187 -8.60 -6.69 9.37
C ASP A 187 -10.06 -7.14 9.48
N GLN A 188 -10.59 -7.33 10.70
CA GLN A 188 -11.99 -7.70 10.88
C GLN A 188 -12.96 -6.65 10.34
N TYR A 189 -12.67 -5.36 10.52
CA TYR A 189 -13.51 -4.29 9.97
C TYR A 189 -13.53 -4.30 8.44
N LEU A 190 -12.36 -4.38 7.81
CA LEU A 190 -12.24 -4.44 6.35
C LEU A 190 -12.85 -5.73 5.78
N ASN A 191 -12.66 -6.86 6.46
CA ASN A 191 -13.26 -8.15 6.09
C ASN A 191 -14.80 -8.08 6.05
N ARG A 192 -15.41 -7.53 7.11
CA ARG A 192 -16.86 -7.29 7.18
C ARG A 192 -17.33 -6.32 6.10
N SER A 193 -16.48 -5.36 5.73
CA SER A 193 -16.73 -4.43 4.64
C SER A 193 -16.49 -5.04 3.25
N GLY A 194 -16.17 -6.33 3.16
CA GLY A 194 -15.95 -7.09 1.92
C GLY A 194 -14.62 -6.79 1.22
N TYR A 195 -13.59 -6.52 2.00
CA TYR A 195 -12.20 -6.48 1.57
C TYR A 195 -11.47 -7.70 2.14
N GLU A 196 -10.36 -8.10 1.54
CA GLU A 196 -9.50 -9.16 2.05
C GLU A 196 -8.06 -8.66 2.17
N CYS A 197 -7.37 -9.06 3.24
CA CYS A 197 -5.95 -8.82 3.40
C CYS A 197 -5.18 -9.71 2.43
N MET A 198 -4.54 -9.10 1.44
CA MET A 198 -3.75 -9.79 0.42
C MET A 198 -2.32 -10.08 0.90
N ASP A 199 -1.72 -9.17 1.68
CA ASP A 199 -0.33 -9.29 2.17
C ASP A 199 -0.09 -8.43 3.42
N CYS A 200 0.92 -8.80 4.21
CA CYS A 200 1.41 -8.07 5.38
C CYS A 200 2.94 -8.01 5.37
N ARG A 201 3.49 -6.80 5.37
CA ARG A 201 4.93 -6.52 5.33
C ARG A 201 5.38 -5.97 6.66
N PHE A 202 6.10 -6.78 7.42
CA PHE A 202 6.63 -6.40 8.72
C PHE A 202 7.86 -5.50 8.59
N TYR A 203 8.02 -4.54 9.50
CA TYR A 203 9.18 -3.65 9.48
C TYR A 203 10.48 -4.41 9.80
N PRO A 204 11.60 -4.20 9.07
CA PRO A 204 12.81 -5.01 9.19
C PRO A 204 13.53 -4.93 10.54
N GLU A 205 13.36 -3.81 11.24
CA GLU A 205 13.90 -3.53 12.59
C GLU A 205 13.44 -4.57 13.62
N ALA A 206 12.37 -5.28 13.29
CA ALA A 206 11.82 -6.41 13.98
C ALA A 206 12.65 -7.70 13.97
N VAL A 207 13.72 -7.82 13.19
CA VAL A 207 14.45 -9.09 13.02
C VAL A 207 15.97 -8.89 13.07
N GLN A 208 16.49 -8.40 14.19
CA GLN A 208 17.90 -8.67 14.49
C GLN A 208 18.03 -10.15 14.86
N LYS A 209 19.01 -10.85 14.26
CA LYS A 209 19.37 -12.20 14.69
C LYS A 209 20.22 -12.08 15.96
N PRO A 210 20.02 -12.95 16.97
CA PRO A 210 20.96 -13.01 18.09
C PRO A 210 22.37 -13.27 17.54
N GLY A 211 23.29 -12.34 17.78
CA GLY A 211 24.71 -12.56 17.50
C GLY A 211 25.29 -13.65 18.40
N PHE A 212 26.43 -14.22 18.02
CA PHE A 212 27.17 -15.18 18.85
C PHE A 212 27.54 -14.53 20.21
N ARG A 213 27.21 -15.19 21.33
CA ARG A 213 27.49 -14.68 22.69
C ARG A 213 28.34 -15.67 23.50
N PRO A 214 29.48 -15.25 24.06
CA PRO A 214 30.24 -16.06 25.02
C PRO A 214 29.47 -16.21 26.35
N PHE A 215 29.74 -17.29 27.08
CA PHE A 215 29.10 -17.64 28.35
C PHE A 215 29.22 -16.51 29.40
N GLY A 216 28.11 -16.23 30.12
CA GLY A 216 28.11 -15.37 31.31
C GLY A 216 27.47 -13.97 31.20
N LYS A 217 26.93 -13.57 30.04
CA LYS A 217 26.14 -12.32 29.93
C LYS A 217 24.65 -12.56 30.18
N LYS A 218 23.99 -11.66 30.93
CA LYS A 218 22.54 -11.68 31.21
C LYS A 218 21.73 -11.83 29.91
N ILE A 219 20.67 -12.66 29.94
CA ILE A 219 19.71 -12.84 28.86
C ILE A 219 18.79 -11.62 28.80
N TYR A 220 19.29 -10.50 28.27
CA TYR A 220 18.45 -9.43 27.74
C TYR A 220 18.82 -9.32 26.27
N ASP A 221 18.03 -9.98 25.44
CA ASP A 221 18.19 -9.89 23.99
C ASP A 221 17.15 -8.89 23.45
N PRO A 222 17.56 -7.69 23.04
CA PRO A 222 16.67 -6.74 22.36
C PRO A 222 16.41 -7.16 20.90
N SER A 223 16.75 -8.39 20.52
CA SER A 223 16.51 -8.90 19.18
C SER A 223 15.09 -9.47 19.08
N ARG A 224 14.32 -8.92 18.13
CA ARG A 224 12.96 -9.28 17.70
C ARG A 224 11.79 -8.53 18.36
N PHE A 225 11.38 -7.43 17.73
CA PHE A 225 10.21 -6.62 18.08
C PHE A 225 9.28 -6.40 16.89
N SER A 226 8.93 -7.46 16.14
CA SER A 226 7.94 -7.34 15.06
C SER A 226 6.55 -7.12 15.61
N ILE A 227 6.18 -5.86 15.73
CA ILE A 227 4.89 -5.46 16.34
C ILE A 227 4.03 -4.65 15.39
N GLY A 228 4.52 -4.32 14.19
CA GLY A 228 3.77 -3.59 13.18
C GLY A 228 4.34 -3.79 11.78
N GLY A 229 3.70 -3.13 10.82
CA GLY A 229 4.05 -3.24 9.42
C GLY A 229 2.99 -2.59 8.54
N ASP A 230 3.06 -2.88 7.24
CA ASP A 230 2.08 -2.42 6.27
C ASP A 230 1.26 -3.59 5.72
N ALA A 231 -0.05 -3.43 5.66
CA ALA A 231 -0.96 -4.40 5.07
C ALA A 231 -1.57 -3.86 3.78
N VAL A 232 -1.79 -4.77 2.83
CA VAL A 232 -2.45 -4.47 1.55
C VAL A 232 -3.78 -5.20 1.50
N PHE A 233 -4.86 -4.44 1.35
CA PHE A 233 -6.21 -4.97 1.21
C PHE A 233 -6.80 -4.64 -0.16
N ILE A 234 -7.60 -5.56 -0.68
CA ILE A 234 -8.35 -5.41 -1.94
C ILE A 234 -9.80 -5.86 -1.74
N PRO A 235 -10.77 -5.33 -2.50
CA PRO A 235 -12.12 -5.88 -2.52
C PRO A 235 -12.12 -7.34 -2.93
N ARG A 236 -12.96 -8.11 -2.26
CA ARG A 236 -13.18 -9.52 -2.57
C ARG A 236 -13.69 -9.69 -4.00
N THR A 237 -12.91 -10.41 -4.82
CA THR A 237 -13.15 -10.55 -6.27
C THR A 237 -14.39 -11.37 -6.61
N ASP A 238 -14.86 -12.21 -5.71
CA ASP A 238 -16.13 -12.94 -5.81
C ASP A 238 -17.36 -12.05 -5.57
N GLN A 239 -17.16 -10.85 -5.02
CA GLN A 239 -18.24 -9.93 -4.63
C GLN A 239 -18.32 -8.67 -5.50
N VAL A 240 -17.32 -8.42 -6.36
CA VAL A 240 -17.21 -7.18 -7.13
C VAL A 240 -16.74 -7.48 -8.54
N ASP A 241 -17.59 -7.23 -9.52
CA ASP A 241 -17.17 -7.12 -10.92
C ASP A 241 -16.77 -5.67 -11.20
N PHE A 242 -15.48 -5.38 -11.06
CA PHE A 242 -14.94 -4.08 -11.46
C PHE A 242 -15.11 -3.87 -12.96
N ASP A 243 -15.34 -2.63 -13.41
CA ASP A 243 -15.22 -2.36 -14.84
C ASP A 243 -13.78 -2.60 -15.33
N GLU A 244 -13.63 -2.74 -16.65
CA GLU A 244 -12.35 -3.00 -17.31
C GLU A 244 -11.25 -2.01 -16.91
N LYS A 245 -11.58 -0.72 -16.80
CA LYS A 245 -10.60 0.31 -16.43
C LYS A 245 -10.22 0.21 -14.96
N SER A 246 -11.17 -0.01 -14.08
CA SER A 246 -10.91 -0.23 -12.65
C SER A 246 -10.00 -1.43 -12.41
N ARG A 247 -10.22 -2.55 -13.13
CA ARG A 247 -9.30 -3.70 -13.10
C ARG A 247 -7.90 -3.33 -13.56
N PHE A 248 -7.80 -2.59 -14.66
CA PHE A 248 -6.52 -2.17 -15.23
C PHE A 248 -5.74 -1.28 -14.25
N LYS A 249 -6.39 -0.27 -13.66
CA LYS A 249 -5.78 0.62 -12.65
C LYS A 249 -5.30 -0.16 -11.42
N THR A 250 -6.12 -1.05 -10.87
CA THR A 250 -5.74 -1.93 -9.77
C THR A 250 -4.53 -2.79 -10.15
N GLY A 251 -4.50 -3.34 -11.37
CA GLY A 251 -3.34 -4.07 -11.88
C GLY A 251 -2.06 -3.23 -11.91
N LEU A 252 -2.13 -1.96 -12.34
CA LEU A 252 -0.98 -1.05 -12.33
C LEU A 252 -0.48 -0.76 -10.91
N ILE A 253 -1.40 -0.52 -9.97
CA ILE A 253 -1.09 -0.28 -8.55
C ILE A 253 -0.41 -1.51 -7.95
N LEU A 254 -1.00 -2.70 -8.12
CA LEU A 254 -0.45 -3.94 -7.58
C LEU A 254 0.90 -4.29 -8.21
N ALA A 255 1.09 -4.04 -9.51
CA ALA A 255 2.39 -4.23 -10.16
C ALA A 255 3.46 -3.29 -9.60
N GLN A 256 3.08 -2.03 -9.34
CA GLN A 256 3.93 -1.02 -8.71
C GLN A 256 4.29 -1.36 -7.26
N LEU A 257 3.40 -2.05 -6.54
CA LEU A 257 3.67 -2.58 -5.20
C LEU A 257 4.47 -3.90 -5.24
N GLY A 258 4.61 -4.54 -6.40
CA GLY A 258 5.41 -5.76 -6.60
C GLY A 258 4.61 -7.05 -6.75
N TYR A 259 3.28 -7.01 -6.72
CA TYR A 259 2.38 -8.17 -6.86
C TYR A 259 2.14 -8.52 -8.33
N LEU A 260 3.21 -8.88 -9.05
CA LEU A 260 3.20 -9.04 -10.51
C LEU A 260 2.29 -10.17 -10.99
N SER A 261 2.15 -11.27 -10.23
CA SER A 261 1.26 -12.38 -10.58
C SER A 261 -0.22 -11.97 -10.54
N VAL A 262 -0.62 -11.25 -9.49
CA VAL A 262 -1.99 -10.73 -9.34
C VAL A 262 -2.25 -9.67 -10.41
N ALA A 263 -1.30 -8.75 -10.61
CA ALA A 263 -1.40 -7.75 -11.67
C ALA A 263 -1.55 -8.38 -13.06
N LYS A 264 -0.82 -9.47 -13.36
CA LYS A 264 -0.95 -10.23 -14.61
C LYS A 264 -2.41 -10.66 -14.85
N ASN A 265 -3.04 -11.25 -13.84
CA ASN A 265 -4.41 -11.74 -13.94
C ASN A 265 -5.40 -10.59 -14.16
N LEU A 266 -5.21 -9.48 -13.45
CA LEU A 266 -6.05 -8.29 -13.62
C LEU A 266 -5.90 -7.66 -15.01
N PHE A 267 -4.69 -7.60 -15.56
CA PHE A 267 -4.47 -7.14 -16.93
C PHE A 267 -5.16 -8.04 -17.96
N ALA A 268 -5.05 -9.37 -17.81
CA ALA A 268 -5.74 -10.31 -18.69
C ALA A 268 -7.27 -10.16 -18.61
N ALA A 269 -7.81 -10.02 -17.40
CA ALA A 269 -9.24 -9.75 -17.17
C ALA A 269 -9.69 -8.36 -17.65
N SER A 270 -8.75 -7.47 -17.94
CA SER A 270 -9.00 -6.16 -18.57
C SER A 270 -8.91 -6.22 -20.10
N GLY A 271 -8.80 -7.41 -20.69
CA GLY A 271 -8.78 -7.59 -22.15
C GLY A 271 -7.41 -7.37 -22.81
N LEU A 272 -6.34 -7.18 -22.04
CA LEU A 272 -5.00 -7.00 -22.61
C LEU A 272 -4.51 -8.28 -23.31
N ALA A 273 -3.87 -8.11 -24.47
CA ALA A 273 -3.18 -9.21 -25.12
C ALA A 273 -1.93 -9.62 -24.33
N GLU A 274 -1.57 -10.91 -24.33
CA GLU A 274 -0.44 -11.42 -23.53
C GLU A 274 0.87 -10.64 -23.79
N PHE A 275 1.12 -10.19 -25.02
CA PHE A 275 2.33 -9.41 -25.31
C PHE A 275 2.34 -8.04 -24.62
N GLU A 276 1.18 -7.38 -24.48
CA GLU A 276 1.04 -6.09 -23.78
C GLU A 276 1.26 -6.28 -22.29
N ILE A 277 0.66 -7.34 -21.73
CA ILE A 277 0.85 -7.74 -20.33
C ILE A 277 2.34 -7.94 -20.03
N GLN A 278 3.06 -8.67 -20.89
CA GLN A 278 4.50 -8.89 -20.72
C GLN A 278 5.31 -7.58 -20.78
N VAL A 279 4.91 -6.62 -21.63
CA VAL A 279 5.54 -5.30 -21.68
C VAL A 279 5.33 -4.54 -20.37
N LEU A 280 4.12 -4.57 -19.81
CA LEU A 280 3.80 -3.92 -18.54
C LEU A 280 4.55 -4.58 -17.38
N LEU A 281 4.50 -5.91 -17.23
CA LEU A 281 5.17 -6.60 -16.12
C LEU A 281 6.69 -6.34 -16.13
N LYS A 282 7.33 -6.37 -17.31
CA LYS A 282 8.77 -6.06 -17.44
C LYS A 282 9.11 -4.62 -17.06
N TYR A 283 8.18 -3.69 -17.25
CA TYR A 283 8.35 -2.30 -16.81
C TYR A 283 8.46 -2.20 -15.29
N PHE A 284 7.71 -3.02 -14.55
CA PHE A 284 7.72 -3.04 -13.09
C PHE A 284 8.86 -3.86 -12.46
N LEU A 285 9.53 -4.73 -13.20
CA LEU A 285 10.70 -5.47 -12.69
C LEU A 285 11.88 -4.55 -12.31
N PRO A 286 12.70 -4.93 -11.30
CA PRO A 286 13.94 -4.25 -10.97
C PRO A 286 14.95 -4.29 -12.15
N PRO A 287 15.84 -3.29 -12.28
CA PRO A 287 16.80 -3.23 -13.39
C PRO A 287 17.68 -4.48 -13.55
N VAL A 288 18.08 -5.11 -12.44
CA VAL A 288 18.95 -6.31 -12.44
C VAL A 288 18.27 -7.50 -13.15
N PHE A 289 16.95 -7.62 -13.04
CA PHE A 289 16.18 -8.66 -13.70
C PHE A 289 15.81 -8.33 -15.15
N ARG A 290 15.99 -7.07 -15.59
CA ARG A 290 15.71 -6.68 -16.98
C ARG A 290 16.72 -7.26 -17.97
N ASN A 291 17.95 -7.53 -17.53
CA ASN A 291 18.99 -8.14 -18.36
C ASN A 291 18.90 -9.68 -18.37
N TRP A 292 18.52 -10.31 -17.24
CA TRP A 292 18.43 -11.77 -17.16
C TRP A 292 17.28 -12.39 -17.97
N VAL A 293 16.19 -11.65 -18.19
CA VAL A 293 15.05 -12.15 -18.99
C VAL A 293 15.30 -12.00 -20.50
N ILE A 294 16.34 -11.28 -20.92
CA ILE A 294 16.72 -11.15 -22.33
C ILE A 294 17.73 -12.23 -22.74
N ASP A 295 18.52 -12.77 -21.81
CA ASP A 295 19.63 -13.69 -22.14
C ASP A 295 19.36 -15.19 -21.92
N LEU A 296 18.18 -15.60 -21.44
CA LEU A 296 17.90 -17.02 -21.15
C LEU A 296 16.99 -17.76 -22.13
N VAL A 297 16.40 -17.10 -23.13
CA VAL A 297 15.78 -17.82 -24.26
C VAL A 297 15.91 -17.01 -25.56
N PRO A 298 16.93 -17.27 -26.40
CA PRO A 298 16.97 -16.78 -27.77
C PRO A 298 15.69 -17.21 -28.52
N PRO A 299 15.12 -16.38 -29.42
CA PRO A 299 13.94 -16.71 -30.23
C PRO A 299 14.07 -18.04 -31.02
N LEU A 300 15.30 -18.48 -31.29
CA LEU A 300 15.64 -19.76 -31.91
C LEU A 300 15.33 -20.97 -31.01
N ILE A 301 15.52 -20.89 -29.69
CA ILE A 301 15.26 -22.01 -28.77
C ILE A 301 13.74 -22.20 -28.60
N TYR A 302 12.95 -21.12 -28.55
CA TYR A 302 11.48 -21.22 -28.51
C TYR A 302 10.90 -21.86 -29.79
N ARG A 303 11.50 -21.57 -30.96
CA ARG A 303 11.16 -22.25 -32.23
C ARG A 303 11.58 -23.71 -32.23
N CYS A 304 12.77 -24.06 -31.75
CA CYS A 304 13.24 -25.45 -31.66
C CYS A 304 12.41 -26.29 -30.68
N MET A 305 12.05 -25.77 -29.49
CA MET A 305 11.23 -26.48 -28.51
C MET A 305 9.79 -26.71 -29.01
N LYS A 306 9.20 -25.77 -29.76
CA LYS A 306 7.86 -25.93 -30.33
C LYS A 306 7.82 -26.98 -31.46
N THR A 307 8.92 -27.16 -32.17
CA THR A 307 9.09 -28.22 -33.19
C THR A 307 9.36 -29.58 -32.53
N MET A 308 10.15 -29.60 -31.44
CA MET A 308 10.46 -30.83 -30.69
C MET A 308 9.23 -31.39 -29.95
N MET A 309 8.38 -30.53 -29.38
CA MET A 309 7.14 -30.94 -28.69
C MET A 309 5.99 -31.34 -29.65
N LYS A 310 6.07 -31.00 -30.94
CA LYS A 310 5.16 -31.56 -31.96
C LYS A 310 5.61 -32.94 -32.46
N GLY A 311 6.86 -33.33 -32.21
CA GLY A 311 7.43 -34.63 -32.59
C GLY A 311 7.11 -35.79 -31.62
N PHE A 312 6.59 -35.50 -30.42
CA PHE A 312 6.29 -36.52 -29.40
C PHE A 312 4.82 -36.94 -29.31
N ARG A 313 4.02 -36.66 -30.35
CA ARG A 313 2.70 -37.27 -30.57
C ARG A 313 2.63 -37.92 -31.95
N LYS A 314 3.40 -38.99 -32.17
CA LYS A 314 3.18 -39.95 -33.28
C LYS A 314 4.06 -41.19 -33.10
N THR A 315 3.60 -42.17 -32.30
CA THR A 315 3.66 -43.61 -32.63
C THR A 315 3.06 -44.44 -31.50
N ARG A 316 1.83 -44.94 -31.71
CA ARG A 316 1.45 -46.36 -31.58
C ARG A 316 -0.07 -46.50 -31.69
N TYR A 317 -0.53 -46.60 -32.94
CA TYR A 317 -1.61 -47.51 -33.32
C TYR A 317 -1.19 -48.12 -34.65
N LEU A 318 -0.73 -49.37 -34.61
CA LEU A 318 -0.84 -50.26 -35.75
C LEU A 318 -1.19 -51.66 -35.21
N VAL A 319 -2.41 -52.03 -35.57
CA VAL A 319 -3.12 -53.31 -35.59
C VAL A 319 -2.21 -54.55 -35.74
N PHE A 320 -2.52 -55.61 -34.97
CA PHE A 320 -2.46 -57.00 -35.44
C PHE A 320 -3.63 -57.78 -34.80
N LEU A 321 -4.49 -58.26 -35.71
CA LEU A 321 -5.55 -59.29 -35.62
C LEU A 321 -6.61 -59.19 -34.50
#